data_AF-A0A2T7P7Z4-F1
#
_entry.id   AF-A0A2T7P7Z4-F1
#
_cell.length_a   1.000
_cell.length_b   1.000
_cell.length_c   1.000
_cell.angle_alpha   90.00
_cell.angle_beta   90.00
_cell.angle_gamma   90.00
#
_symmetry.space_group_name_H-M   'P 1'
#
loop_
_entity.id
_entity.type
_entity.pdbx_description
1 polymer ?
#
loop_
_entity_poly.entity_id
_entity_poly.type
_entity_poly.pdbx_seq_one_letter_code
_entity_poly.pdbx_strand_id
1 'polypeptide(L)'
;MKFSAIFLLTAVTGCVSAAADQQMLQDEIYSALITRIEGLVNRVGGLEDMVRTQAQLLDNMVAERQDWLAEKQSLQTSFEHLRTVCSASKVISSDDKTENEKKAVGQTPETAREGVDNQKFVRSDDSDPLVPIVTQLSQKVSEMSAELQVTKTGLTEASTSVFVNWGSSTCPDSAVLVYSGEVGGSHYTSLGAAANYLCLPLSGVNLVDSSNSNNAGLYGSEFESQDSHQDKDVVCAVCRSSRANNVMIPATTVCPAGWTSEYSGWLMAGYPAHNAASEFICVNSKMEERLASETDNNGKLLYYTVTVCGSLPCPPYVTGKRVTCVVCSK
;
A
#
# COMPACT_ATOMS: atom_id res chain seq x y z
N MET A 1 80.07 -43.19 -17.87
CA MET A 1 79.51 -41.90 -17.43
C MET A 1 78.64 -41.23 -18.51
N LYS A 2 77.63 -41.93 -19.10
CA LYS A 2 76.71 -41.32 -20.09
C LYS A 2 75.22 -41.55 -19.83
N PHE A 3 74.86 -42.47 -18.94
CA PHE A 3 73.46 -42.75 -18.59
C PHE A 3 72.89 -41.85 -17.48
N SER A 4 73.75 -41.23 -16.66
CA SER A 4 73.31 -40.37 -15.55
C SER A 4 72.88 -38.97 -16.00
N ALA A 5 73.45 -38.45 -17.09
CA ALA A 5 73.11 -37.12 -17.61
C ALA A 5 71.73 -37.07 -18.30
N ILE A 6 71.31 -38.16 -18.97
CA ILE A 6 70.02 -38.22 -19.67
C ILE A 6 68.85 -38.31 -18.67
N PHE A 7 69.02 -39.02 -17.56
CA PHE A 7 68.02 -39.11 -16.49
C PHE A 7 67.83 -37.78 -15.73
N LEU A 8 68.91 -37.00 -15.59
CA LEU A 8 68.85 -35.65 -15.00
C LEU A 8 68.15 -34.66 -15.94
N LEU A 9 68.38 -34.73 -17.25
CA LEU A 9 67.72 -33.87 -18.23
C LEU A 9 66.21 -34.12 -18.32
N THR A 10 65.74 -35.37 -18.27
CA THR A 10 64.30 -35.68 -18.32
C THR A 10 63.58 -35.30 -17.01
N ALA A 11 64.23 -35.48 -15.86
CA ALA A 11 63.67 -35.08 -14.56
C ALA A 11 63.56 -33.56 -14.40
N VAL A 12 64.57 -32.80 -14.85
CA VAL A 12 64.54 -31.33 -14.81
C VAL A 12 63.46 -30.77 -15.75
N THR A 13 63.29 -31.35 -16.94
CA THR A 13 62.26 -30.90 -17.88
C THR A 13 60.85 -31.17 -17.34
N GLY A 14 60.60 -32.32 -16.69
CA GLY A 14 59.31 -32.63 -16.06
C GLY A 14 58.95 -31.75 -14.85
N CYS A 15 59.95 -31.35 -14.04
CA CYS A 15 59.72 -30.41 -12.94
C CYS A 15 59.41 -29.00 -13.42
N VAL A 16 59.98 -28.55 -14.54
CA VAL A 16 59.70 -27.23 -15.12
C VAL A 16 58.27 -27.16 -15.68
N SER A 17 57.79 -28.23 -16.32
CA SER A 17 56.40 -28.30 -16.83
C SER A 17 55.38 -28.26 -15.70
N ALA A 18 55.60 -29.04 -14.62
CA ALA A 18 54.68 -29.08 -13.48
C ALA A 18 54.63 -27.74 -12.71
N ALA A 19 55.74 -27.02 -12.61
CA ALA A 19 55.76 -25.69 -11.99
C ALA A 19 55.06 -24.62 -12.86
N ALA A 20 55.16 -24.72 -14.19
CA ALA A 20 54.45 -23.84 -15.12
C ALA A 20 52.93 -24.07 -15.10
N ASP A 21 52.50 -25.34 -15.08
CA ASP A 21 51.07 -25.70 -14.96
C ASP A 21 50.47 -25.23 -13.63
N GLN A 22 51.23 -25.32 -12.53
CA GLN A 22 50.79 -24.84 -11.22
C GLN A 22 50.71 -23.31 -11.13
N GLN A 23 51.61 -22.59 -11.82
CA GLN A 23 51.56 -21.12 -11.92
C GLN A 23 50.36 -20.66 -12.77
N MET A 24 50.06 -21.32 -13.89
CA MET A 24 48.89 -21.00 -14.72
C MET A 24 47.56 -21.21 -13.99
N LEU A 25 47.45 -22.30 -13.22
CA LEU A 25 46.26 -22.56 -12.40
C LEU A 25 46.09 -21.50 -11.30
N GLN A 26 47.19 -21.04 -10.70
CA GLN A 26 47.18 -19.98 -9.71
C GLN A 26 46.71 -18.65 -10.34
N ASP A 27 47.22 -18.29 -11.52
CA ASP A 27 46.84 -17.06 -12.23
C ASP A 27 45.36 -17.06 -12.67
N GLU A 28 44.81 -18.20 -13.08
CA GLU A 28 43.38 -18.34 -13.38
C GLU A 28 42.50 -18.16 -12.15
N ILE A 29 42.90 -18.75 -11.01
CA ILE A 29 42.19 -18.58 -9.73
C ILE A 29 42.24 -17.13 -9.25
N TYR A 30 43.40 -16.47 -9.37
CA TYR A 30 43.56 -15.05 -9.01
C TYR A 30 42.71 -14.15 -9.91
N SER A 31 42.66 -14.40 -11.23
CA SER A 31 41.83 -13.64 -12.17
C SER A 31 40.32 -13.81 -11.89
N ALA A 32 39.87 -15.03 -11.60
CA ALA A 32 38.50 -15.31 -11.21
C ALA A 32 38.13 -14.63 -9.88
N LEU A 33 39.06 -14.61 -8.92
CA LEU A 33 38.88 -13.92 -7.64
C LEU A 33 38.77 -12.40 -7.81
N ILE A 34 39.64 -11.79 -8.62
CA ILE A 34 39.59 -10.35 -8.93
C ILE A 34 38.26 -9.96 -9.56
N THR A 35 37.81 -10.71 -10.57
CA THR A 35 36.51 -10.46 -11.24
C THR A 35 35.36 -10.51 -10.24
N ARG A 36 35.40 -11.44 -9.28
CA ARG A 36 34.37 -11.58 -8.25
C ARG A 36 34.42 -10.44 -7.23
N ILE A 37 35.61 -9.97 -6.86
CA ILE A 37 35.81 -8.81 -5.98
C ILE A 37 35.32 -7.54 -6.66
N GLU A 38 35.66 -7.31 -7.93
CA GLU A 38 35.18 -6.16 -8.71
C GLU A 38 33.65 -6.17 -8.83
N GLY A 39 33.06 -7.34 -9.05
CA GLY A 39 31.60 -7.52 -9.03
C GLY A 39 30.97 -7.16 -7.68
N LEU A 40 31.61 -7.51 -6.57
CA LEU A 40 31.16 -7.13 -5.22
C LEU A 40 31.31 -5.62 -4.97
N VAL A 41 32.43 -5.01 -5.39
CA VAL A 41 32.66 -3.56 -5.26
C VAL A 41 31.60 -2.77 -6.03
N ASN A 42 31.27 -3.19 -7.26
CA ASN A 42 30.21 -2.53 -8.05
C ASN A 42 28.83 -2.65 -7.39
N ARG A 43 28.52 -3.80 -6.78
CA ARG A 43 27.26 -3.99 -6.04
C ARG A 43 27.19 -3.12 -4.79
N VAL A 44 28.31 -2.99 -4.05
CA VAL A 44 28.40 -2.11 -2.88
C VAL A 44 28.24 -0.64 -3.30
N GLY A 45 28.88 -0.22 -4.40
CA GLY A 45 28.70 1.13 -4.95
C GLY A 45 27.24 1.42 -5.30
N GLY A 46 26.54 0.47 -5.95
CA GLY A 46 25.11 0.60 -6.24
C GLY A 46 24.22 0.68 -4.99
N LEU A 47 24.58 -0.01 -3.92
CA LEU A 47 23.91 0.10 -2.62
C LEU A 47 24.14 1.47 -1.98
N GLU A 48 25.37 2.00 -2.03
CA GLU A 48 25.68 3.34 -1.52
C GLU A 48 24.90 4.43 -2.26
N ASP A 49 24.80 4.33 -3.58
CA ASP A 49 24.00 5.27 -4.38
C ASP A 49 22.51 5.19 -4.03
N MET A 50 21.98 3.98 -3.84
CA MET A 50 20.58 3.79 -3.44
C MET A 50 20.31 4.39 -2.05
N VAL A 51 21.22 4.20 -1.09
CA VAL A 51 21.13 4.80 0.25
C VAL A 51 21.18 6.33 0.17
N ARG A 52 22.04 6.90 -0.69
CA ARG A 52 22.09 8.36 -0.92
C ARG A 52 20.79 8.89 -1.51
N THR A 53 20.20 8.18 -2.49
CA THR A 53 18.91 8.56 -3.07
C THR A 53 17.79 8.49 -2.03
N GLN A 54 17.76 7.45 -1.19
CA GLN A 54 16.79 7.35 -0.10
C GLN A 54 16.94 8.47 0.94
N ALA A 55 18.18 8.84 1.28
CA ALA A 55 18.46 9.95 2.20
C ALA A 55 17.92 11.27 1.63
N GLN A 56 18.11 11.55 0.34
CA GLN A 56 17.56 12.74 -0.32
C GLN A 56 16.04 12.77 -0.33
N LEU A 57 15.39 11.62 -0.58
CA LEU A 57 13.93 11.52 -0.50
C LEU A 57 13.43 11.80 0.93
N LEU A 58 14.13 11.29 1.94
CA LEU A 58 13.80 11.55 3.33
C LEU A 58 13.93 13.04 3.67
N ASP A 59 15.00 13.70 3.23
CA ASP A 59 15.20 15.14 3.45
C ASP A 59 14.08 15.97 2.79
N ASN A 60 13.66 15.62 1.58
CA ASN A 60 12.54 16.27 0.90
C ASN A 60 11.22 16.10 1.66
N MET A 61 10.93 14.88 2.13
CA MET A 61 9.74 14.59 2.94
C MET A 61 9.76 15.34 4.29
N VAL A 62 10.95 15.50 4.89
CA VAL A 62 11.11 16.29 6.12
C VAL A 62 10.85 17.77 5.84
N ALA A 63 11.34 18.31 4.72
CA ALA A 63 11.09 19.69 4.31
C ALA A 63 9.58 19.96 4.09
N GLU A 64 8.90 19.10 3.32
CA GLU A 64 7.45 19.21 3.10
C GLU A 64 6.66 19.15 4.40
N ARG A 65 7.07 18.28 5.34
CA ARG A 65 6.45 18.22 6.67
C ARG A 65 6.62 19.53 7.45
N GLN A 66 7.78 20.19 7.36
CA GLN A 66 8.00 21.47 8.05
C GLN A 66 7.12 22.58 7.46
N ASP A 67 6.97 22.63 6.14
CA ASP A 67 6.09 23.59 5.47
C ASP A 67 4.63 23.40 5.91
N TRP A 68 4.16 22.14 5.95
CA TRP A 68 2.81 21.83 6.42
C TRP A 68 2.60 22.20 7.90
N LEU A 69 3.61 22.01 8.75
CA LEU A 69 3.54 22.41 10.16
C LEU A 69 3.44 23.93 10.31
N ALA A 70 4.18 24.69 9.49
CA ALA A 70 4.10 26.15 9.47
C ALA A 70 2.72 26.65 9.02
N GLU A 71 2.16 26.06 7.95
CA GLU A 71 0.80 26.37 7.48
C GLU A 71 -0.25 26.04 8.54
N LYS A 72 -0.15 24.87 9.18
CA LYS A 72 -1.04 24.47 10.28
C LYS A 72 -1.00 25.47 11.44
N GLN A 73 0.18 25.95 11.83
CA GLN A 73 0.32 26.92 12.91
C GLN A 73 -0.28 28.29 12.52
N SER A 74 -0.13 28.70 11.26
CA SER A 74 -0.79 29.89 10.72
C SER A 74 -2.31 29.77 10.80
N LEU A 75 -2.88 28.65 10.33
CA LEU A 75 -4.32 28.38 10.39
C LEU A 75 -4.85 28.34 11.83
N GLN A 76 -4.10 27.73 12.76
CA GLN A 76 -4.46 27.74 14.18
C GLN A 76 -4.49 29.16 14.75
N THR A 77 -3.52 30.00 14.38
CA THR A 77 -3.47 31.41 14.81
C THR A 77 -4.66 32.19 14.25
N SER A 78 -5.00 32.00 12.96
CA SER A 78 -6.19 32.60 12.35
C SER A 78 -7.49 32.13 12.99
N PHE A 79 -7.57 30.85 13.37
CA PHE A 79 -8.74 30.29 14.06
C PHE A 79 -8.93 30.91 15.44
N GLU A 80 -7.87 31.05 16.24
CA GLU A 80 -7.94 31.72 17.54
C GLU A 80 -8.27 33.21 17.42
N HIS A 81 -7.77 33.88 16.37
CA HIS A 81 -8.13 35.26 16.08
C HIS A 81 -9.63 35.38 15.75
N LEU A 82 -10.16 34.52 14.87
CA LEU A 82 -11.60 34.46 14.56
C LEU A 82 -12.44 34.13 15.78
N ARG A 83 -12.02 33.19 16.62
CA ARG A 83 -12.68 32.84 17.88
C ARG A 83 -12.77 34.05 18.80
N THR A 84 -11.69 34.81 18.92
CA THR A 84 -11.63 36.04 19.73
C THR A 84 -12.58 37.10 19.19
N VAL A 85 -12.57 37.36 17.88
CA VAL A 85 -13.49 38.32 17.21
C VAL A 85 -14.96 37.90 17.39
N CYS A 86 -15.28 36.62 17.21
CA CYS A 86 -16.64 36.10 17.44
C CYS A 86 -17.08 36.21 18.90
N SER A 87 -16.16 36.03 19.86
CA SER A 87 -16.46 36.21 21.29
C SER A 87 -16.67 37.68 21.67
N ALA A 88 -15.95 38.62 21.03
CA ALA A 88 -16.14 40.06 21.21
C ALA A 88 -17.48 40.55 20.62
N SER A 89 -17.92 39.99 19.48
CA SER A 89 -19.26 40.28 18.92
C SER A 89 -20.40 39.80 19.83
N LYS A 90 -20.17 38.83 20.71
CA LYS A 90 -21.17 38.35 21.67
C LYS A 90 -21.38 39.32 22.84
N VAL A 91 -20.40 40.17 23.14
CA VAL A 91 -20.48 41.18 24.22
C VAL A 91 -21.27 42.42 23.79
N ILE A 92 -21.45 42.66 22.48
CA ILE A 92 -22.26 43.80 21.97
C ILE A 92 -23.78 43.48 21.99
N SER A 93 -24.19 42.26 22.39
CA SER A 93 -25.58 41.78 22.29
C SER A 93 -26.22 41.38 23.64
N SER A 94 -25.71 41.79 24.79
CA SER A 94 -26.35 41.46 26.06
C SER A 94 -26.15 42.49 27.17
N ASP A 95 -27.01 43.51 27.16
CA ASP A 95 -27.62 44.14 28.35
C ASP A 95 -29.09 44.30 27.94
N ASP A 96 -30.13 43.84 28.62
CA ASP A 96 -30.37 43.58 30.03
C ASP A 96 -31.54 42.58 30.13
N LYS A 97 -31.46 41.62 31.05
CA LYS A 97 -32.62 40.82 31.51
C LYS A 97 -32.61 40.90 33.03
N THR A 98 -33.63 41.53 33.59
CA THR A 98 -34.16 41.15 34.90
C THR A 98 -35.68 40.98 34.83
N GLU A 99 -36.12 39.75 35.06
CA GLU A 99 -37.51 39.33 35.22
C GLU A 99 -38.01 39.67 36.63
N ASN A 100 -39.14 40.39 36.73
CA ASN A 100 -40.37 39.98 37.45
C ASN A 100 -41.26 41.21 37.71
N GLU A 101 -42.48 41.22 37.17
CA GLU A 101 -43.72 41.26 37.97
C GLU A 101 -44.98 41.41 37.09
N LYS A 102 -46.05 40.73 37.52
CA LYS A 102 -47.40 40.78 36.95
C LYS A 102 -48.14 42.02 37.44
N LYS A 103 -48.81 42.76 36.55
CA LYS A 103 -50.24 43.19 36.58
C LYS A 103 -50.45 44.57 35.93
N ALA A 104 -51.27 44.54 34.89
CA ALA A 104 -52.53 45.28 34.74
C ALA A 104 -52.66 46.73 35.27
N VAL A 105 -53.04 47.59 34.31
CA VAL A 105 -54.01 48.71 34.42
C VAL A 105 -53.49 50.07 34.90
N GLY A 106 -53.61 51.06 34.01
CA GLY A 106 -54.27 52.33 34.33
C GLY A 106 -53.43 53.61 34.28
N GLN A 107 -53.89 54.55 33.44
CA GLN A 107 -53.84 56.01 33.59
C GLN A 107 -52.57 56.79 33.20
N THR A 108 -52.68 57.50 32.07
CA THR A 108 -52.13 58.86 31.80
C THR A 108 -52.73 59.91 32.75
N PRO A 109 -52.25 61.18 32.90
CA PRO A 109 -51.30 61.96 32.06
C PRO A 109 -50.29 62.85 32.87
N GLU A 110 -49.62 63.79 32.18
CA GLU A 110 -48.95 65.02 32.67
C GLU A 110 -47.55 64.83 33.33
N THR A 111 -46.49 65.60 33.04
CA THR A 111 -46.30 66.93 32.43
C THR A 111 -44.80 67.11 32.08
N ALA A 112 -44.51 67.96 31.06
CA ALA A 112 -43.36 68.87 30.93
C ALA A 112 -41.91 68.31 31.04
N ARG A 113 -40.91 68.68 30.23
CA ARG A 113 -40.70 69.77 29.26
C ARG A 113 -39.34 69.51 28.57
N GLU A 114 -39.25 69.98 27.32
CA GLU A 114 -38.07 70.58 26.64
C GLU A 114 -36.78 69.74 26.52
N GLY A 115 -36.42 69.25 25.34
CA GLY A 115 -35.76 70.00 24.24
C GLY A 115 -34.39 69.34 24.03
N VAL A 116 -33.81 69.12 22.84
CA VAL A 116 -33.84 69.81 21.57
C VAL A 116 -33.51 68.79 20.46
N ASP A 117 -34.12 69.07 19.32
CA ASP A 117 -34.08 68.43 18.01
C ASP A 117 -32.67 68.23 17.40
N ASN A 118 -32.46 67.10 16.75
CA ASN A 118 -31.86 67.08 15.42
C ASN A 118 -32.32 65.84 14.65
N GLN A 119 -33.45 66.04 13.98
CA GLN A 119 -34.01 65.24 12.92
C GLN A 119 -32.96 64.76 11.90
N LYS A 120 -32.71 63.44 11.87
CA LYS A 120 -32.09 62.77 10.73
C LYS A 120 -33.18 62.20 9.84
N PHE A 121 -33.45 62.89 8.74
CA PHE A 121 -34.28 62.41 7.63
C PHE A 121 -33.70 61.09 7.10
N VAL A 122 -34.45 60.00 7.23
CA VAL A 122 -34.23 58.78 6.43
C VAL A 122 -35.25 58.82 5.30
N ARG A 123 -34.76 58.93 4.06
CA ARG A 123 -35.59 58.79 2.86
C ARG A 123 -35.91 57.30 2.64
N SER A 124 -37.10 57.02 2.14
CA SER A 124 -37.70 55.69 2.02
C SER A 124 -37.17 54.82 0.85
N ASP A 125 -36.08 55.22 0.17
CA ASP A 125 -35.71 54.63 -1.13
C ASP A 125 -34.27 54.08 -1.21
N ASP A 126 -33.61 53.77 -0.08
CA ASP A 126 -32.29 53.11 -0.10
C ASP A 126 -32.43 51.59 -0.15
N SER A 127 -33.01 51.08 -1.24
CA SER A 127 -32.76 49.68 -1.64
C SER A 127 -31.39 49.64 -2.30
N ASP A 128 -30.36 49.24 -1.56
CA ASP A 128 -28.99 49.10 -2.07
C ASP A 128 -29.01 48.27 -3.37
N PRO A 129 -28.62 48.85 -4.53
CA PRO A 129 -28.74 48.21 -5.84
C PRO A 129 -27.92 46.91 -5.96
N LEU A 130 -27.05 46.63 -4.99
CA LEU A 130 -26.25 45.42 -4.92
C LEU A 130 -26.99 44.23 -4.31
N VAL A 131 -28.07 44.45 -3.54
CA VAL A 131 -28.88 43.39 -2.92
C VAL A 131 -29.37 42.32 -3.92
N PRO A 132 -29.97 42.68 -5.08
CA PRO A 132 -30.40 41.69 -6.06
C PRO A 132 -29.23 40.91 -6.67
N ILE A 133 -28.08 41.55 -6.86
CA ILE A 133 -26.86 40.93 -7.42
C ILE A 133 -26.28 39.92 -6.42
N VAL A 134 -26.15 40.30 -5.15
CA VAL A 134 -25.67 39.42 -4.06
C VAL A 134 -26.60 38.23 -3.87
N THR A 135 -27.92 38.45 -3.98
CA THR A 135 -28.92 37.36 -3.90
C THR A 135 -28.75 36.38 -5.06
N GLN A 136 -28.55 36.88 -6.28
CA GLN A 136 -28.36 36.04 -7.47
C GLN A 136 -27.04 35.25 -7.43
N LEU A 137 -25.95 35.85 -6.95
CA LEU A 137 -24.67 35.16 -6.74
C LEU A 137 -24.78 34.09 -5.65
N SER A 138 -25.43 34.40 -4.54
CA SER A 138 -25.64 33.44 -3.43
C SER A 138 -26.43 32.22 -3.90
N GLN A 139 -27.44 32.44 -4.75
CA GLN A 139 -28.22 31.36 -5.36
C GLN A 139 -27.36 30.47 -6.26
N LYS A 140 -26.55 31.05 -7.16
CA LYS A 140 -25.62 30.28 -8.01
C LYS A 140 -24.57 29.50 -7.22
N VAL A 141 -24.07 30.07 -6.10
CA VAL A 141 -23.14 29.37 -5.20
C VAL A 141 -23.84 28.20 -4.51
N SER A 142 -25.11 28.35 -4.11
CA SER A 142 -25.89 27.25 -3.53
C SER A 142 -26.15 26.12 -4.53
N GLU A 143 -26.46 26.45 -5.80
CA GLU A 143 -26.66 25.47 -6.88
C GLU A 143 -25.36 24.71 -7.18
N MET A 144 -24.25 25.44 -7.35
CA MET A 144 -22.93 24.83 -7.60
C MET A 144 -22.45 23.97 -6.43
N SER A 145 -22.77 24.35 -5.19
CA SER A 145 -22.44 23.53 -4.02
C SER A 145 -23.31 22.28 -3.91
N ALA A 146 -24.57 22.33 -4.34
CA ALA A 146 -25.43 21.16 -4.45
C ALA A 146 -24.96 20.19 -5.55
N GLU A 147 -24.57 20.70 -6.73
CA GLU A 147 -23.99 19.90 -7.82
C GLU A 147 -22.67 19.23 -7.40
N LEU A 148 -21.82 19.95 -6.63
CA LEU A 148 -20.59 19.39 -6.07
C LEU A 148 -20.88 18.30 -5.03
N GLN A 149 -21.91 18.47 -4.20
CA GLN A 149 -22.32 17.45 -3.24
C GLN A 149 -22.86 16.20 -3.94
N VAL A 150 -23.69 16.34 -4.99
CA VAL A 150 -24.19 15.22 -5.80
C VAL A 150 -23.06 14.49 -6.52
N THR A 151 -22.07 15.24 -7.03
CA THR A 151 -20.87 14.65 -7.63
C THR A 151 -20.03 13.92 -6.59
N LYS A 152 -19.93 14.45 -5.37
CA LYS A 152 -19.22 13.83 -4.24
C LYS A 152 -19.91 12.57 -3.74
N THR A 153 -21.24 12.54 -3.66
CA THR A 153 -22.00 11.33 -3.31
C THR A 153 -21.97 10.29 -4.43
N GLY A 154 -22.02 10.72 -5.70
CA GLY A 154 -21.81 9.83 -6.85
C GLY A 154 -20.41 9.22 -6.91
N LEU A 155 -19.38 9.95 -6.45
CA LEU A 155 -18.01 9.46 -6.32
C LEU A 155 -17.84 8.48 -5.14
N THR A 156 -18.63 8.63 -4.07
CA THR A 156 -18.64 7.66 -2.95
C THR A 156 -19.39 6.38 -3.25
N GLU A 157 -20.30 6.39 -4.24
CA GLU A 157 -20.86 5.18 -4.87
C GLU A 157 -20.16 4.83 -6.18
N ALA A 158 -18.91 5.26 -6.37
CA ALA A 158 -18.08 4.64 -7.41
C ALA A 158 -18.03 3.15 -7.11
N SER A 159 -18.57 2.34 -8.02
CA SER A 159 -18.48 0.88 -7.91
C SER A 159 -17.02 0.52 -7.68
N THR A 160 -16.71 -0.04 -6.52
CA THR A 160 -15.34 -0.40 -6.13
C THR A 160 -15.23 -1.89 -6.01
N SER A 161 -14.07 -2.42 -6.39
CA SER A 161 -13.74 -3.82 -6.23
C SER A 161 -12.62 -4.01 -5.21
N VAL A 162 -12.57 -5.21 -4.64
CA VAL A 162 -11.53 -5.61 -3.69
C VAL A 162 -10.75 -6.77 -4.28
N PHE A 163 -9.42 -6.69 -4.19
CA PHE A 163 -8.52 -7.78 -4.54
C PHE A 163 -7.47 -7.96 -3.44
N VAL A 164 -6.84 -9.13 -3.42
CA VAL A 164 -5.72 -9.40 -2.52
C VAL A 164 -4.42 -9.36 -3.32
N ASN A 165 -3.44 -8.62 -2.83
CA ASN A 165 -2.08 -8.61 -3.31
C ASN A 165 -1.28 -9.65 -2.51
N TRP A 166 -1.29 -10.90 -2.98
CA TRP A 166 -0.59 -12.00 -2.32
C TRP A 166 0.92 -11.84 -2.52
N GLY A 167 1.73 -12.05 -1.49
CA GLY A 167 3.18 -11.79 -1.56
C GLY A 167 3.54 -10.30 -1.59
N SER A 168 2.70 -9.43 -1.06
CA SER A 168 3.09 -8.07 -0.67
C SER A 168 2.26 -7.54 0.49
N SER A 169 2.88 -6.80 1.40
CA SER A 169 2.21 -6.13 2.52
C SER A 169 1.58 -4.77 2.13
N THR A 170 1.70 -4.35 0.87
CA THR A 170 1.26 -3.05 0.38
C THR A 170 0.35 -3.15 -0.84
N CYS A 171 -0.46 -2.11 -1.07
CA CYS A 171 -1.26 -1.98 -2.28
C CYS A 171 -0.51 -1.16 -3.34
N PRO A 172 -0.77 -1.40 -4.65
CA PRO A 172 -0.27 -0.53 -5.70
C PRO A 172 -0.86 0.88 -5.57
N ASP A 173 -0.19 1.89 -6.12
CA ASP A 173 -0.61 3.30 -6.06
C ASP A 173 -2.02 3.54 -6.62
N SER A 174 -2.49 2.65 -7.49
CA SER A 174 -3.81 2.67 -8.11
C SER A 174 -4.95 2.15 -7.21
N ALA A 175 -4.64 1.71 -5.98
CA ALA A 175 -5.57 1.15 -5.02
C ALA A 175 -5.26 1.60 -3.59
N VAL A 176 -6.25 1.52 -2.69
CA VAL A 176 -6.10 1.91 -1.29
C VAL A 176 -6.04 0.67 -0.40
N LEU A 177 -5.10 0.65 0.55
CA LEU A 177 -4.98 -0.42 1.55
C LEU A 177 -6.22 -0.48 2.44
N VAL A 178 -6.84 -1.66 2.53
CA VAL A 178 -7.88 -1.97 3.52
C VAL A 178 -7.22 -2.50 4.79
N TYR A 179 -6.40 -3.55 4.66
CA TYR A 179 -5.51 -4.04 5.71
C TYR A 179 -4.39 -4.90 5.11
N SER A 180 -3.32 -5.09 5.87
CA SER A 180 -2.22 -6.01 5.58
C SER A 180 -2.18 -7.16 6.59
N GLY A 181 -1.53 -8.26 6.22
CA GLY A 181 -1.51 -9.46 7.04
C GLY A 181 -0.55 -10.53 6.51
N GLU A 182 -0.75 -11.74 7.02
CA GLU A 182 -0.06 -12.95 6.58
C GLU A 182 -1.00 -13.85 5.82
N VAL A 183 -0.46 -14.58 4.84
CA VAL A 183 -1.23 -15.60 4.13
C VAL A 183 -1.39 -16.80 5.05
N GLY A 184 -2.60 -17.37 5.07
CA GLY A 184 -2.87 -18.58 5.83
C GLY A 184 -3.94 -19.44 5.19
N GLY A 185 -4.20 -20.58 5.82
CA GLY A 185 -5.21 -21.54 5.37
C GLY A 185 -5.12 -22.85 6.14
N SER A 186 -5.67 -23.92 5.56
CA SER A 186 -5.56 -25.26 6.16
C SER A 186 -4.19 -25.90 5.93
N HIS A 187 -3.76 -26.76 6.86
CA HIS A 187 -2.55 -27.56 6.73
C HIS A 187 -2.59 -28.46 5.49
N TYR A 188 -1.47 -28.57 4.79
CA TYR A 188 -1.37 -29.25 3.49
C TYR A 188 -1.69 -30.76 3.54
N THR A 189 -1.54 -31.44 4.67
CA THR A 189 -1.85 -32.89 4.81
C THR A 189 -3.27 -33.19 5.30
N SER A 190 -4.05 -32.18 5.69
CA SER A 190 -5.35 -32.38 6.33
C SER A 190 -6.44 -32.79 5.33
N LEU A 191 -7.01 -33.97 5.54
CA LEU A 191 -8.18 -34.42 4.78
C LEU A 191 -9.41 -33.58 5.14
N GLY A 192 -10.17 -33.16 4.12
CA GLY A 192 -11.33 -32.26 4.31
C GLY A 192 -10.96 -30.80 4.59
N ALA A 193 -9.68 -30.44 4.42
CA ALA A 193 -9.19 -29.07 4.52
C ALA A 193 -9.89 -28.09 3.58
N ALA A 194 -9.96 -26.82 3.99
CA ALA A 194 -10.42 -25.74 3.12
C ALA A 194 -9.37 -25.45 2.03
N ALA A 195 -9.86 -25.25 0.79
CA ALA A 195 -9.00 -25.05 -0.37
C ALA A 195 -8.45 -23.62 -0.45
N ASN A 196 -9.20 -22.63 0.00
CA ASN A 196 -8.84 -21.22 -0.18
C ASN A 196 -7.63 -20.78 0.65
N TYR A 197 -7.02 -19.70 0.20
CA TYR A 197 -6.07 -18.92 0.98
C TYR A 197 -6.81 -17.77 1.69
N LEU A 198 -6.29 -17.34 2.83
CA LEU A 198 -6.82 -16.23 3.62
C LEU A 198 -5.73 -15.20 3.80
N CYS A 199 -6.10 -13.93 3.80
CA CYS A 199 -5.23 -12.86 4.29
C CYS A 199 -5.59 -12.58 5.75
N LEU A 200 -4.73 -13.00 6.67
CA LEU A 200 -4.98 -12.97 8.10
C LEU A 200 -4.42 -11.67 8.70
N PRO A 201 -5.24 -10.81 9.32
CA PRO A 201 -4.75 -9.61 9.96
C PRO A 201 -3.89 -9.96 11.19
N LEU A 202 -2.81 -9.20 11.41
CA LEU A 202 -1.93 -9.37 12.57
C LEU A 202 -2.25 -8.43 13.74
N SER A 203 -3.22 -7.54 13.55
CA SER A 203 -3.67 -6.57 14.55
C SER A 203 -5.18 -6.59 14.69
N GLY A 204 -5.70 -6.37 15.90
CA GLY A 204 -7.14 -6.38 16.14
C GLY A 204 -7.77 -7.79 16.06
N VAL A 205 -6.96 -8.82 16.28
CA VAL A 205 -7.40 -10.23 16.27
C VAL A 205 -8.27 -10.51 17.50
N ASN A 206 -9.44 -11.13 17.29
CA ASN A 206 -10.35 -11.57 18.34
C ASN A 206 -10.50 -13.09 18.27
N LEU A 207 -10.01 -13.78 19.30
CA LEU A 207 -10.10 -15.24 19.43
C LEU A 207 -10.84 -15.59 20.72
N VAL A 208 -11.52 -16.72 20.69
CA VAL A 208 -12.23 -17.30 21.83
C VAL A 208 -11.73 -18.72 22.08
N ASP A 209 -11.75 -19.15 23.33
CA ASP A 209 -11.31 -20.49 23.70
C ASP A 209 -12.19 -21.56 23.02
N SER A 210 -11.53 -22.60 22.50
CA SER A 210 -12.23 -23.76 21.94
C SER A 210 -12.44 -24.83 23.02
N SER A 211 -13.68 -25.27 23.19
CA SER A 211 -14.05 -26.43 24.03
C SER A 211 -14.30 -27.72 23.24
N ASN A 212 -14.18 -27.67 21.92
CA ASN A 212 -14.45 -28.80 21.02
C ASN A 212 -13.16 -29.57 20.67
N SER A 213 -13.29 -30.87 20.43
CA SER A 213 -12.18 -31.77 20.07
C SER A 213 -11.99 -32.02 18.57
N ASN A 214 -12.96 -31.63 17.72
CA ASN A 214 -12.95 -31.84 16.27
C ASN A 214 -13.03 -30.49 15.54
N ASN A 215 -11.89 -29.83 15.38
CA ASN A 215 -11.83 -28.47 14.82
C ASN A 215 -11.08 -28.45 13.48
N ALA A 216 -11.47 -27.53 12.60
CA ALA A 216 -10.64 -27.16 11.47
C ALA A 216 -9.47 -26.30 11.96
N GLY A 217 -8.25 -26.63 11.52
CA GLY A 217 -7.05 -25.87 11.84
C GLY A 217 -6.80 -24.74 10.84
N LEU A 218 -6.35 -23.60 11.37
CA LEU A 218 -5.88 -22.44 10.61
C LEU A 218 -4.37 -22.29 10.84
N TYR A 219 -3.61 -22.24 9.76
CA TYR A 219 -2.15 -22.22 9.74
C TYR A 219 -1.66 -21.03 8.93
N GLY A 220 -0.43 -20.59 9.20
CA GLY A 220 0.31 -19.70 8.32
C GLY A 220 0.65 -20.38 6.99
N SER A 221 1.20 -19.60 6.07
CA SER A 221 1.53 -20.05 4.73
C SER A 221 2.99 -19.82 4.41
N GLU A 222 3.64 -20.82 3.82
CA GLU A 222 5.04 -20.80 3.46
C GLU A 222 5.23 -21.01 1.95
N PHE A 223 6.28 -20.40 1.43
CA PHE A 223 6.78 -20.67 0.10
C PHE A 223 7.58 -21.98 0.07
N GLU A 224 7.21 -22.83 -0.89
CA GLU A 224 7.90 -24.07 -1.25
C GLU A 224 8.43 -23.93 -2.68
N SER A 225 9.22 -22.87 -2.86
CA SER A 225 9.60 -22.32 -4.17
C SER A 225 10.87 -22.93 -4.75
N GLN A 226 11.68 -23.61 -3.94
CA GLN A 226 13.03 -24.09 -4.28
C GLN A 226 13.97 -22.96 -4.77
N ASP A 227 13.78 -21.75 -4.25
CA ASP A 227 14.65 -20.60 -4.49
C ASP A 227 14.89 -19.82 -3.17
N SER A 228 15.29 -18.55 -3.25
CA SER A 228 15.56 -17.72 -2.06
C SER A 228 14.35 -17.49 -1.15
N HIS A 229 13.15 -17.81 -1.63
CA HIS A 229 11.91 -17.68 -0.88
C HIS A 229 11.54 -18.94 -0.09
N GLN A 230 12.25 -20.05 -0.29
CA GLN A 230 11.96 -21.33 0.36
C GLN A 230 11.84 -21.22 1.89
N ASP A 231 10.84 -21.90 2.45
CA ASP A 231 10.51 -22.01 3.88
C ASP A 231 10.11 -20.70 4.55
N LYS A 232 9.87 -19.63 3.77
CA LYS A 232 9.52 -18.32 4.33
C LYS A 232 8.05 -18.02 4.23
N ASP A 233 7.55 -17.32 5.24
CA ASP A 233 6.15 -17.00 5.37
C ASP A 233 5.72 -15.90 4.41
N VAL A 234 4.56 -16.09 3.80
CA VAL A 234 4.03 -15.19 2.76
C VAL A 234 3.17 -14.10 3.38
N VAL A 235 3.41 -12.84 3.01
CA VAL A 235 2.55 -11.71 3.44
C VAL A 235 1.46 -11.39 2.41
N CYS A 236 0.48 -10.58 2.81
CA CYS A 236 -0.60 -10.14 1.92
C CYS A 236 -1.12 -8.75 2.27
N ALA A 237 -1.78 -8.14 1.29
CA ALA A 237 -2.53 -6.90 1.46
C ALA A 237 -3.89 -7.01 0.77
N VAL A 238 -4.95 -6.63 1.46
CA VAL A 238 -6.28 -6.48 0.87
C VAL A 238 -6.44 -5.05 0.41
N CYS A 239 -6.72 -4.88 -0.88
CA CYS A 239 -6.71 -3.60 -1.58
C CYS A 239 -8.09 -3.29 -2.16
N ARG A 240 -8.52 -2.04 -1.99
CA ARG A 240 -9.74 -1.51 -2.60
C ARG A 240 -9.38 -0.66 -3.81
N SER A 241 -9.81 -1.08 -4.99
CA SER A 241 -9.68 -0.33 -6.23
C SER A 241 -10.83 0.66 -6.37
N SER A 242 -10.59 1.83 -6.98
CA SER A 242 -11.66 2.76 -7.39
C SER A 242 -12.47 2.25 -8.59
N ARG A 243 -12.06 1.12 -9.17
CA ARG A 243 -12.66 0.45 -10.32
C ARG A 243 -13.60 -0.67 -9.89
N ALA A 244 -14.68 -0.86 -10.64
CA ALA A 244 -15.84 -1.67 -10.28
C ALA A 244 -15.57 -3.16 -10.26
N ASN A 245 -14.63 -3.62 -11.07
CA ASN A 245 -14.32 -5.03 -11.22
C ASN A 245 -12.82 -5.25 -11.15
N ASN A 246 -12.42 -6.43 -10.70
CA ASN A 246 -11.08 -6.94 -10.86
C ASN A 246 -11.10 -8.39 -11.32
N VAL A 247 -9.99 -8.83 -11.91
CA VAL A 247 -9.81 -10.18 -12.42
C VAL A 247 -8.34 -10.59 -12.34
N MET A 248 -8.10 -11.83 -11.93
CA MET A 248 -6.81 -12.49 -12.08
C MET A 248 -6.78 -13.23 -13.41
N ILE A 249 -5.74 -12.98 -14.22
CA ILE A 249 -5.54 -13.63 -15.52
C ILE A 249 -4.23 -14.43 -15.45
N PRO A 250 -4.28 -15.77 -15.58
CA PRO A 250 -3.08 -16.60 -15.58
C PRO A 250 -2.37 -16.55 -16.94
N ALA A 251 -1.10 -16.98 -16.95
CA ALA A 251 -0.22 -17.11 -18.12
C ALA A 251 0.07 -15.81 -18.90
N THR A 252 -0.13 -14.65 -18.28
CA THR A 252 0.26 -13.34 -18.81
C THR A 252 0.64 -12.42 -17.66
N THR A 253 1.51 -11.44 -17.91
CA THR A 253 1.82 -10.34 -16.99
C THR A 253 1.19 -9.02 -17.44
N VAL A 254 0.44 -9.04 -18.55
CA VAL A 254 -0.12 -7.85 -19.20
C VAL A 254 -1.63 -7.92 -19.18
N CYS A 255 -2.26 -6.85 -18.69
CA CYS A 255 -3.70 -6.71 -18.71
C CYS A 255 -4.24 -6.44 -20.13
N PRO A 256 -5.48 -6.86 -20.44
CA PRO A 256 -6.13 -6.52 -21.70
C PRO A 256 -6.23 -5.00 -21.89
N ALA A 257 -6.34 -4.54 -23.14
CA ALA A 257 -6.45 -3.13 -23.45
C ALA A 257 -7.61 -2.45 -22.67
N GLY A 258 -7.33 -1.30 -22.07
CA GLY A 258 -8.29 -0.53 -21.27
C GLY A 258 -8.56 -1.10 -19.86
N TRP A 259 -7.77 -2.07 -19.39
CA TRP A 259 -7.72 -2.49 -17.99
C TRP A 259 -6.48 -1.91 -17.31
N THR A 260 -6.58 -1.63 -16.02
CA THR A 260 -5.44 -1.19 -15.21
C THR A 260 -4.76 -2.41 -14.60
N SER A 261 -3.43 -2.49 -14.71
CA SER A 261 -2.65 -3.50 -13.98
C SER A 261 -2.49 -3.07 -12.54
N GLU A 262 -2.97 -3.89 -11.61
CA GLU A 262 -2.76 -3.68 -10.18
C GLU A 262 -1.42 -4.30 -9.76
N TYR A 263 -1.15 -5.54 -10.18
CA TYR A 263 0.16 -6.17 -10.07
C TYR A 263 0.29 -7.40 -10.97
N SER A 264 1.51 -7.89 -11.16
CA SER A 264 1.82 -9.15 -11.84
C SER A 264 2.76 -10.02 -11.01
N GLY A 265 2.81 -11.32 -11.32
CA GLY A 265 3.77 -12.22 -10.70
C GLY A 265 3.58 -13.67 -11.14
N TRP A 266 3.54 -14.58 -10.17
CA TRP A 266 3.57 -16.02 -10.36
C TRP A 266 2.26 -16.67 -9.95
N LEU A 267 1.73 -17.55 -10.80
CA LEU A 267 0.59 -18.37 -10.45
C LEU A 267 1.07 -19.50 -9.53
N MET A 268 0.56 -19.54 -8.31
CA MET A 268 0.97 -20.50 -7.29
C MET A 268 -0.23 -21.22 -6.69
N ALA A 269 0.01 -22.44 -6.24
CA ALA A 269 -0.97 -23.32 -5.60
C ALA A 269 -0.24 -24.36 -4.73
N GLY A 270 -0.95 -25.29 -4.11
CA GLY A 270 -0.39 -26.42 -3.38
C GLY A 270 0.19 -27.50 -4.30
N TYR A 271 1.02 -28.37 -3.72
CA TYR A 271 1.63 -29.49 -4.43
C TYR A 271 0.63 -30.62 -4.70
N PRO A 272 0.56 -31.19 -5.93
CA PRO A 272 -0.44 -32.20 -6.27
C PRO A 272 -0.43 -33.49 -5.44
N ALA A 273 0.66 -33.81 -4.72
CA ALA A 273 0.70 -35.00 -3.86
C ALA A 273 0.16 -34.74 -2.44
N HIS A 274 -0.26 -33.52 -2.12
CA HIS A 274 -0.82 -33.16 -0.82
C HIS A 274 -2.29 -33.53 -0.73
N ASN A 275 -2.74 -33.90 0.48
CA ASN A 275 -4.13 -34.28 0.74
C ASN A 275 -5.09 -33.09 0.72
N ALA A 276 -4.63 -31.92 1.19
CA ALA A 276 -5.43 -30.72 1.20
C ALA A 276 -5.44 -30.07 -0.18
N ALA A 277 -6.62 -29.66 -0.63
CA ALA A 277 -6.77 -28.89 -1.85
C ALA A 277 -6.22 -27.45 -1.68
N SER A 278 -6.00 -26.80 -2.81
CA SER A 278 -5.60 -25.40 -2.89
C SER A 278 -6.24 -24.72 -4.09
N GLU A 279 -6.45 -23.43 -3.99
CA GLU A 279 -6.81 -22.58 -5.12
C GLU A 279 -5.56 -22.13 -5.88
N PHE A 280 -5.73 -21.69 -7.13
CA PHE A 280 -4.67 -20.93 -7.80
C PHE A 280 -4.77 -19.47 -7.40
N ILE A 281 -3.68 -18.91 -6.87
CA ILE A 281 -3.56 -17.48 -6.57
C ILE A 281 -2.43 -16.84 -7.36
N CYS A 282 -2.55 -15.54 -7.61
CA CYS A 282 -1.48 -14.76 -8.21
C CYS A 282 -0.62 -14.15 -7.10
N VAL A 283 0.60 -14.64 -6.93
CA VAL A 283 1.57 -14.09 -5.99
C VAL A 283 2.37 -13.02 -6.70
N ASN A 284 2.48 -11.83 -6.10
CA ASN A 284 3.24 -10.70 -6.60
C ASN A 284 4.68 -11.10 -6.93
N SER A 285 5.24 -10.56 -8.01
CA SER A 285 6.63 -10.84 -8.42
C SER A 285 7.66 -10.45 -7.36
N LYS A 286 7.32 -9.57 -6.43
CA LYS A 286 8.17 -9.24 -5.27
C LYS A 286 8.33 -10.42 -4.30
N MET A 287 7.34 -11.32 -4.23
CA MET A 287 7.29 -12.45 -3.30
C MET A 287 7.74 -12.02 -1.90
N GLU A 288 7.14 -10.96 -1.40
CA GLU A 288 7.48 -10.40 -0.10
C GLU A 288 7.19 -11.43 1.00
N GLU A 289 8.12 -11.49 1.95
CA GLU A 289 8.15 -12.47 3.03
C GLU A 289 7.98 -11.75 4.36
N ARG A 290 7.48 -12.48 5.36
CA ARG A 290 7.52 -12.00 6.73
C ARG A 290 8.96 -12.00 7.23
N LEU A 291 9.37 -10.92 7.88
CA LEU A 291 10.68 -10.84 8.51
C LEU A 291 10.85 -11.94 9.58
N ALA A 292 12.04 -12.54 9.64
CA ALA A 292 12.40 -13.59 10.60
C ALA A 292 11.45 -14.81 10.53
N SER A 293 11.22 -15.31 9.32
CA SER A 293 10.37 -16.48 9.03
C SER A 293 11.13 -17.62 8.34
N GLU A 294 12.46 -17.67 8.43
CA GLU A 294 13.31 -18.61 7.68
C GLU A 294 13.31 -20.05 8.26
N THR A 295 12.22 -20.44 8.93
CA THR A 295 12.08 -21.75 9.56
C THR A 295 11.00 -22.53 8.83
N ASP A 296 11.31 -23.75 8.44
CA ASP A 296 10.36 -24.73 7.88
C ASP A 296 9.37 -25.19 8.97
N ASN A 297 8.28 -24.43 9.17
CA ASN A 297 7.22 -24.77 10.12
C ASN A 297 6.07 -25.54 9.45
N ASN A 298 6.03 -25.53 8.13
CA ASN A 298 4.93 -25.99 7.30
C ASN A 298 3.58 -25.31 7.62
N GLY A 299 2.60 -25.53 6.75
CA GLY A 299 1.25 -25.03 6.96
C GLY A 299 0.42 -25.10 5.70
N LYS A 300 -0.09 -23.95 5.26
CA LYS A 300 -0.67 -23.79 3.93
C LYS A 300 0.45 -23.50 2.93
N LEU A 301 0.77 -24.43 2.05
CA LEU A 301 1.98 -24.31 1.22
C LEU A 301 1.71 -23.68 -0.15
N LEU A 302 2.70 -22.95 -0.67
CA LEU A 302 2.67 -22.32 -2.00
C LEU A 302 3.85 -22.78 -2.86
N TYR A 303 3.52 -23.48 -3.94
CA TYR A 303 4.44 -23.98 -4.96
C TYR A 303 4.21 -23.21 -6.28
N TYR A 304 5.27 -23.07 -7.07
CA TYR A 304 5.12 -22.59 -8.44
C TYR A 304 4.24 -23.54 -9.26
N THR A 305 3.29 -22.98 -10.00
CA THR A 305 2.54 -23.74 -11.00
C THR A 305 3.40 -23.93 -12.25
N VAL A 306 3.49 -25.16 -12.74
CA VAL A 306 4.17 -25.47 -14.01
C VAL A 306 3.18 -25.98 -15.05
N THR A 307 3.37 -25.57 -16.29
CA THR A 307 2.56 -26.03 -17.43
C THR A 307 2.81 -27.50 -17.72
N VAL A 308 1.73 -28.23 -18.03
CA VAL A 308 1.79 -29.62 -18.50
C VAL A 308 1.01 -29.69 -19.81
N CYS A 309 1.70 -30.02 -20.91
CA CYS A 309 1.06 -30.13 -22.22
C CYS A 309 0.14 -31.37 -22.29
N GLY A 310 -0.88 -31.30 -23.15
CA GLY A 310 -1.88 -32.35 -23.32
C GLY A 310 -3.17 -31.71 -23.81
N SER A 311 -4.20 -31.70 -22.97
CA SER A 311 -5.38 -30.85 -23.19
C SER A 311 -5.04 -29.35 -23.13
N LEU A 312 -3.93 -28.98 -22.47
CA LEU A 312 -3.33 -27.66 -22.60
C LEU A 312 -2.58 -27.59 -23.95
N PRO A 313 -2.99 -26.71 -24.88
CA PRO A 313 -2.40 -26.64 -26.21
C PRO A 313 -0.97 -26.10 -26.16
N CYS A 314 -0.05 -26.81 -26.81
CA CYS A 314 1.36 -26.42 -26.91
C CYS A 314 1.77 -26.49 -28.39
N PRO A 315 1.85 -25.36 -29.12
CA PRO A 315 1.75 -23.94 -28.70
C PRO A 315 0.33 -23.40 -28.42
N PRO A 316 0.17 -22.22 -27.75
CA PRO A 316 1.20 -21.25 -27.36
C PRO A 316 1.92 -21.57 -26.04
N TYR A 317 1.42 -22.53 -25.25
CA TYR A 317 2.11 -22.96 -24.04
C TYR A 317 3.32 -23.83 -24.39
N VAL A 318 4.23 -23.94 -23.43
CA VAL A 318 5.40 -24.84 -23.49
C VAL A 318 5.42 -25.62 -22.20
N THR A 319 5.61 -26.94 -22.24
CA THR A 319 5.62 -27.80 -21.04
C THR A 319 6.75 -27.41 -20.09
N GLY A 320 6.54 -27.60 -18.78
CA GLY A 320 7.55 -27.40 -17.75
C GLY A 320 7.95 -25.94 -17.54
N LYS A 321 7.09 -24.98 -17.89
CA LYS A 321 7.31 -23.55 -17.66
C LYS A 321 6.52 -23.09 -16.45
N ARG A 322 7.15 -22.28 -15.59
CA ARG A 322 6.47 -21.57 -14.51
C ARG A 322 5.41 -20.64 -15.12
N VAL A 323 4.22 -20.64 -14.52
CA VAL A 323 3.09 -19.86 -15.01
C VAL A 323 3.09 -18.49 -14.33
N THR A 324 3.08 -17.42 -15.12
CA THR A 324 2.92 -16.05 -14.61
C THR A 324 1.44 -15.70 -14.43
N CYS A 325 1.15 -14.56 -13.84
CA CYS A 325 -0.20 -14.04 -13.70
C CYS A 325 -0.21 -12.51 -13.59
N VAL A 326 -1.37 -11.92 -13.79
CA VAL A 326 -1.63 -10.50 -13.57
C VAL A 326 -2.99 -10.32 -12.91
N VAL A 327 -3.09 -9.37 -11.98
CA VAL A 327 -4.37 -8.89 -11.45
C VAL A 327 -4.66 -7.54 -12.08
N CYS A 328 -5.84 -7.44 -12.68
CA CYS A 328 -6.29 -6.29 -13.45
C CYS A 328 -7.60 -5.75 -12.88
N SER A 329 -7.88 -4.47 -13.08
CA SER A 329 -9.16 -3.87 -12.68
C SER A 329 -9.70 -2.89 -13.72
N LYS A 330 -11.03 -2.69 -13.69
CA LYS A 330 -11.79 -1.86 -14.64
C LYS A 330 -13.05 -1.28 -14.02
#